data_AF-A0A3S0FA04-F1
#
_entry.id   AF-A0A3S0FA04-F1
#
_cell.length_a   1.000
_cell.length_b   1.000
_cell.length_c   1.000
_cell.angle_alpha   90.00
_cell.angle_beta   90.00
_cell.angle_gamma   90.00
#
_symmetry.space_group_name_H-M   'P 1'
#
loop_
_entity.id
_entity.type
_entity.pdbx_description
1 polymer ?
#
loop_
_entity_poly.entity_id
_entity_poly.type
_entity_poly.pdbx_seq_one_letter_code
_entity_poly.pdbx_strand_id
1 'polypeptide(L)'
;MQRPANILVIDDEPDLRTLYELTLLREGYRVEAAGSVSEAWEHLEAGQFDAVITDMRLPDGQGMEIIHRIQKDQRTERCVVMTAYGSAENAVEALKAGAFDYLTKPVDLKQFRAVVASAVQAQQAAPAKTMKAAPAAQGERAGDTPGVTGSGIAALERLVGNSEPMRLVKSRIAKVARGMAPVLVRGESGTGKELVARAVHACSQRSDGPFVAVNCGAIPENLLEAEFFGARKGSYTGSSQDRDGYFQAARGGTLFLDEIGDLPLAMQSKLLRAIQERSVRSIGSTQEDAVDVRIVSATHKDLHAEVNAGRFRQDLFYRLNVIEIAVPALRDRREDLPALCAALLARIAHDGGLPVPHLSADLLQRLAQHPLHGNVRELENLLHRAVALNDGDELHLDLMGGGQPAVAGLAASAPSSSPPPGDGEPPAAAAPAAAAFVEPKTAPPPLPSDLQAYLDQQEREILVRALHESGFNRTAAAARLGMSLRQIRYRIARLGITTPNGDEGTASNADD
;
A
#
# COMPACT_ATOMS: atom_id res chain seq x y z
N MET A 1 0.40 -46.27 16.92
CA MET A 1 -0.14 -46.17 15.56
C MET A 1 -1.34 -45.23 15.62
N GLN A 2 -1.30 -44.08 14.95
CA GLN A 2 -2.46 -43.18 14.89
C GLN A 2 -3.56 -43.83 14.05
N ARG A 3 -4.82 -43.73 14.49
CA ARG A 3 -5.98 -44.23 13.74
C ARG A 3 -6.06 -43.45 12.41
N PRO A 4 -6.23 -44.11 11.25
CA PRO A 4 -6.42 -43.40 9.98
C PRO A 4 -7.69 -42.55 10.08
N ALA A 5 -7.60 -41.28 9.69
CA ALA A 5 -8.73 -40.36 9.78
C ALA A 5 -9.83 -40.76 8.79
N ASN A 6 -11.08 -40.66 9.23
CA ASN A 6 -12.28 -40.94 8.46
C ASN A 6 -12.78 -39.65 7.80
N ILE A 7 -12.97 -39.66 6.49
CA ILE A 7 -13.38 -38.50 5.70
C ILE A 7 -14.64 -38.85 4.91
N LEU A 8 -15.64 -37.98 4.95
CA LEU A 8 -16.83 -38.08 4.11
C LEU A 8 -16.70 -37.11 2.92
N VAL A 9 -16.78 -37.61 1.70
CA VAL A 9 -16.79 -36.80 0.45
C VAL A 9 -18.19 -36.78 -0.14
N ILE A 10 -18.74 -35.61 -0.41
CA ILE A 10 -20.11 -35.42 -0.87
C ILE A 10 -20.06 -34.60 -2.16
N ASP A 11 -20.37 -35.23 -3.28
CA ASP A 11 -20.29 -34.62 -4.61
C ASP A 11 -21.24 -35.35 -5.56
N ASP A 12 -22.07 -34.64 -6.31
CA ASP A 12 -23.06 -35.26 -7.20
C ASP A 12 -22.44 -35.86 -8.46
N GLU A 13 -21.25 -35.39 -8.85
CA GLU A 13 -20.52 -35.90 -10.01
C GLU A 13 -19.73 -37.19 -9.64
N PRO A 14 -20.09 -38.37 -10.19
CA PRO A 14 -19.46 -39.65 -9.82
C PRO A 14 -17.96 -39.70 -10.17
N ASP A 15 -17.56 -39.06 -11.27
CA ASP A 15 -16.16 -39.01 -11.70
C ASP A 15 -15.30 -38.18 -10.74
N LEU A 16 -15.80 -37.03 -10.27
CA LEU A 16 -15.11 -36.18 -9.29
C LEU A 16 -15.07 -36.86 -7.91
N ARG A 17 -16.17 -37.49 -7.50
CA ARG A 17 -16.23 -38.26 -6.26
C ARG A 17 -15.16 -39.37 -6.25
N THR A 18 -15.07 -40.14 -7.33
CA THR A 18 -14.05 -41.19 -7.51
C THR A 18 -12.64 -40.60 -7.48
N LEU A 19 -12.42 -39.45 -8.12
CA LEU A 19 -11.13 -38.76 -8.12
C LEU A 19 -10.70 -38.35 -6.71
N TYR A 20 -11.60 -37.74 -5.94
CA TYR A 20 -11.33 -37.31 -4.56
C TYR A 20 -11.11 -38.50 -3.63
N GLU A 21 -11.93 -39.54 -3.75
CA GLU A 21 -11.79 -40.78 -3.00
C GLU A 21 -10.42 -41.43 -3.23
N LEU A 22 -10.04 -41.66 -4.49
CA LEU A 22 -8.74 -42.24 -4.84
C LEU A 22 -7.57 -41.37 -4.36
N THR A 23 -7.73 -40.05 -4.41
CA THR A 23 -6.71 -39.10 -3.94
C THR A 23 -6.49 -39.23 -2.44
N LEU A 24 -7.56 -39.31 -1.65
CA LEU A 24 -7.49 -39.39 -0.18
C LEU A 24 -7.10 -40.79 0.32
N LEU A 25 -7.54 -41.85 -0.35
CA LEU A 25 -7.10 -43.22 -0.05
C LEU A 25 -5.58 -43.37 -0.20
N ARG A 26 -4.98 -42.73 -1.21
CA ARG A 26 -3.51 -42.70 -1.41
C ARG A 26 -2.76 -41.98 -0.28
N GLU A 27 -3.39 -41.01 0.37
CA GLU A 27 -2.84 -40.31 1.54
C GLU A 27 -3.02 -41.11 2.85
N GLY A 28 -3.67 -42.28 2.80
CA GLY A 28 -3.86 -43.16 3.94
C GLY A 28 -5.11 -42.87 4.78
N TYR A 29 -6.04 -42.08 4.27
CA TYR A 29 -7.33 -41.83 4.91
C TYR A 29 -8.33 -42.96 4.62
N ARG A 30 -9.34 -43.09 5.49
CA ARG A 30 -10.55 -43.85 5.18
C ARG A 30 -11.57 -42.89 4.61
N VAL A 31 -12.15 -43.24 3.48
CA VAL A 31 -13.06 -42.36 2.76
C VAL A 31 -14.40 -43.06 2.59
N GLU A 32 -15.47 -42.36 2.91
CA GLU A 32 -16.84 -42.70 2.52
C GLU A 32 -17.34 -41.61 1.58
N ALA A 33 -18.23 -41.96 0.67
CA ALA A 33 -18.61 -41.08 -0.42
C ALA A 33 -20.14 -41.06 -0.61
N ALA A 34 -20.71 -39.88 -0.74
CA ALA A 34 -22.14 -39.66 -0.92
C ALA A 34 -22.41 -38.76 -2.13
N GLY A 35 -23.54 -38.94 -2.79
CA GLY A 35 -23.97 -38.17 -3.96
C GLY A 35 -25.10 -37.18 -3.73
N SER A 36 -25.63 -37.15 -2.50
CA SER A 36 -26.79 -36.35 -2.14
C SER A 36 -26.70 -35.93 -0.67
N VAL A 37 -27.45 -34.89 -0.31
CA VAL A 37 -27.60 -34.44 1.08
C VAL A 37 -28.18 -35.57 1.93
N SER A 38 -29.18 -36.28 1.41
CA SER A 38 -29.85 -37.38 2.10
C SER A 38 -28.88 -38.52 2.44
N GLU A 39 -28.10 -38.99 1.46
CA GLU A 39 -27.10 -40.04 1.66
C GLU A 39 -25.97 -39.58 2.60
N ALA A 40 -25.53 -38.32 2.50
CA ALA A 40 -24.55 -37.75 3.41
C ALA A 40 -25.02 -37.80 4.88
N TRP A 41 -26.32 -37.59 5.13
CA TRP A 41 -26.89 -37.71 6.47
C TRP A 41 -26.97 -39.15 6.97
N GLU A 42 -27.29 -40.11 6.12
CA GLU A 42 -27.26 -41.53 6.50
C GLU A 42 -25.86 -41.93 6.99
N HIS A 43 -24.80 -41.48 6.30
CA HIS A 43 -23.42 -41.68 6.75
C HIS A 43 -23.12 -40.96 8.08
N LEU A 44 -23.52 -39.69 8.21
CA LEU A 44 -23.28 -38.90 9.44
C LEU A 44 -24.05 -39.44 10.65
N GLU A 45 -25.22 -40.06 10.46
CA GLU A 45 -25.98 -40.71 11.53
C GLU A 45 -25.39 -42.09 11.90
N ALA A 46 -24.86 -42.82 10.91
CA ALA A 46 -24.23 -44.12 11.12
C ALA A 46 -22.83 -44.03 11.76
N GLY A 47 -22.13 -42.91 11.62
CA GLY A 47 -20.73 -42.79 12.03
C GLY A 47 -20.24 -41.38 12.39
N GLN A 48 -18.97 -41.31 12.78
CA GLN A 48 -18.25 -40.06 13.03
C GLN A 48 -17.11 -39.92 12.03
N PHE A 49 -16.90 -38.68 11.58
CA PHE A 49 -15.84 -38.32 10.65
C PHE A 49 -14.91 -37.27 11.27
N ASP A 50 -13.69 -37.21 10.78
CA ASP A 50 -12.74 -36.18 11.17
C ASP A 50 -12.89 -34.93 10.29
N ALA A 51 -13.23 -35.15 9.01
CA ALA A 51 -13.54 -34.11 8.05
C ALA A 51 -14.70 -34.50 7.14
N VAL A 52 -15.48 -33.50 6.74
CA VAL A 52 -16.56 -33.62 5.75
C VAL A 52 -16.24 -32.68 4.61
N ILE A 53 -16.26 -33.16 3.37
CA ILE A 53 -15.98 -32.38 2.18
C ILE A 53 -17.25 -32.41 1.34
N THR A 54 -17.88 -31.26 1.09
CA THR A 54 -19.18 -31.20 0.40
C THR A 54 -19.15 -30.25 -0.76
N ASP A 55 -19.74 -30.64 -1.90
CA ASP A 55 -20.17 -29.65 -2.88
C ASP A 55 -21.24 -28.74 -2.26
N MET A 56 -21.20 -27.46 -2.62
CA MET A 56 -22.17 -26.45 -2.27
C MET A 56 -23.55 -26.76 -2.86
N ARG A 57 -23.60 -27.31 -4.08
CA ARG A 57 -24.86 -27.68 -4.75
C ARG A 57 -24.92 -29.19 -4.93
N LEU A 58 -26.02 -29.78 -4.46
CA LEU A 58 -26.31 -31.21 -4.56
C LEU A 58 -27.71 -31.37 -5.17
N PRO A 59 -28.05 -32.54 -5.74
CA PRO A 59 -29.31 -32.76 -6.46
C PRO A 59 -30.56 -32.57 -5.60
N ASP A 60 -30.47 -32.79 -4.29
CA ASP A 60 -31.57 -32.77 -3.33
C ASP A 60 -31.45 -31.65 -2.28
N GLY A 61 -30.47 -30.75 -2.39
CA GLY A 61 -30.29 -29.63 -1.45
C GLY A 61 -28.96 -28.89 -1.60
N GLN A 62 -28.60 -28.11 -0.57
CA GLN A 62 -27.32 -27.38 -0.54
C GLN A 62 -26.37 -27.99 0.48
N GLY A 63 -25.09 -28.15 0.14
CA GLY A 63 -24.07 -28.64 1.08
C GLY A 63 -23.92 -27.77 2.34
N MET A 64 -24.31 -26.50 2.25
CA MET A 64 -24.40 -25.59 3.38
C MET A 64 -25.36 -26.06 4.47
N GLU A 65 -26.45 -26.75 4.12
CA GLU A 65 -27.39 -27.32 5.09
C GLU A 65 -26.73 -28.38 5.97
N ILE A 66 -25.77 -29.11 5.40
CA ILE A 66 -24.96 -30.12 6.11
C ILE A 66 -24.15 -29.45 7.21
N ILE A 67 -23.51 -28.32 6.89
CA ILE A 67 -22.66 -27.57 7.85
C ILE A 67 -23.49 -26.99 8.99
N HIS A 68 -24.62 -26.36 8.67
CA HIS A 68 -25.50 -25.77 9.69
C HIS A 68 -25.99 -26.81 10.69
N ARG A 69 -26.33 -28.01 10.22
CA ARG A 69 -26.83 -29.07 11.09
C ARG A 69 -25.73 -29.79 11.85
N ILE A 70 -24.53 -29.98 11.26
CA ILE A 70 -23.32 -30.40 12.00
C ILE A 70 -23.06 -29.45 13.19
N GLN A 71 -23.17 -28.14 12.98
CA GLN A 71 -23.02 -27.17 14.07
C GLN A 71 -24.14 -27.21 15.10
N LYS A 72 -25.39 -27.32 14.65
CA LYS A 72 -26.56 -27.41 15.51
C LYS A 72 -26.48 -28.62 16.44
N ASP A 73 -25.99 -29.74 15.91
CA ASP A 73 -25.82 -31.00 16.64
C ASP A 73 -24.50 -31.04 17.44
N GLN A 74 -23.74 -29.94 17.46
CA GLN A 74 -22.45 -29.77 18.16
C GLN A 74 -21.42 -30.85 17.81
N ARG A 75 -21.46 -31.31 16.57
CA ARG A 75 -20.54 -32.27 15.99
C ARG A 75 -19.14 -31.64 15.81
N THR A 76 -18.10 -32.47 15.85
CA THR A 76 -16.69 -32.00 15.86
C THR A 76 -16.02 -32.00 14.49
N GLU A 77 -16.71 -32.55 13.50
CA GLU A 77 -16.34 -32.67 12.09
C GLU A 77 -15.93 -31.31 11.52
N ARG A 78 -14.82 -31.27 10.80
CA ARG A 78 -14.39 -30.08 10.07
C ARG A 78 -14.92 -30.12 8.64
N CYS A 79 -15.81 -29.19 8.29
CA CYS A 79 -16.45 -29.15 6.97
C CYS A 79 -15.64 -28.31 5.96
N VAL A 80 -15.33 -28.86 4.79
CA VAL A 80 -14.72 -28.14 3.66
C VAL A 80 -15.75 -28.05 2.54
N VAL A 81 -15.99 -26.86 2.00
CA VAL A 81 -16.95 -26.67 0.90
C VAL A 81 -16.23 -26.62 -0.43
N MET A 82 -16.75 -27.33 -1.43
CA MET A 82 -16.34 -27.25 -2.84
C MET A 82 -17.45 -26.56 -3.63
N THR A 83 -17.12 -25.74 -4.63
CA THR A 83 -18.16 -25.20 -5.54
C THR A 83 -17.59 -24.89 -6.92
N ALA A 84 -18.42 -25.05 -7.95
CA ALA A 84 -18.12 -24.60 -9.30
C ALA A 84 -18.28 -23.08 -9.50
N TYR A 85 -19.07 -22.40 -8.65
CA TYR A 85 -19.30 -20.96 -8.73
C TYR A 85 -18.45 -20.22 -7.70
N GLY A 86 -17.20 -19.94 -8.09
CA GLY A 86 -16.20 -19.22 -7.30
C GLY A 86 -16.49 -17.72 -7.16
N SER A 87 -17.57 -17.34 -6.46
CA SER A 87 -17.79 -15.95 -6.03
C SER A 87 -17.29 -15.73 -4.60
N ALA A 88 -16.71 -14.56 -4.34
CA ALA A 88 -16.25 -14.19 -3.00
C ALA A 88 -17.39 -14.19 -1.97
N GLU A 89 -18.63 -13.94 -2.43
CA GLU A 89 -19.84 -13.95 -1.60
C GLU A 89 -20.15 -15.36 -1.09
N ASN A 90 -20.12 -16.37 -1.97
CA ASN A 90 -20.38 -17.78 -1.61
C ASN A 90 -19.29 -18.33 -0.66
N ALA A 91 -18.02 -17.95 -0.88
CA ALA A 91 -16.92 -18.36 -0.01
C ALA A 91 -17.04 -17.75 1.40
N VAL A 92 -17.42 -16.47 1.49
CA VAL A 92 -17.67 -15.80 2.78
C VAL A 92 -18.88 -16.39 3.48
N GLU A 93 -19.93 -16.76 2.73
CA GLU A 93 -21.11 -17.43 3.28
C GLU A 93 -20.77 -18.81 3.85
N ALA A 94 -19.99 -19.62 3.12
CA ALA A 94 -19.47 -20.92 3.58
C ALA A 94 -18.71 -20.81 4.91
N LEU A 95 -17.79 -19.85 5.00
CA LEU A 95 -17.01 -19.64 6.23
C LEU A 95 -17.86 -19.05 7.38
N LYS A 96 -18.85 -18.20 7.10
CA LYS A 96 -19.79 -17.68 8.11
C LYS A 96 -20.69 -18.76 8.67
N ALA A 97 -21.13 -19.70 7.83
CA ALA A 97 -21.83 -20.90 8.27
C ALA A 97 -20.88 -21.90 8.95
N GLY A 98 -19.60 -21.55 9.12
CA GLY A 98 -18.54 -22.28 9.82
C GLY A 98 -18.06 -23.55 9.14
N ALA A 99 -17.97 -23.51 7.81
CA ALA A 99 -16.98 -24.31 7.10
C ALA A 99 -15.57 -24.00 7.65
N PHE A 100 -14.75 -25.03 7.75
CA PHE A 100 -13.32 -24.94 8.05
C PHE A 100 -12.55 -24.25 6.93
N ASP A 101 -12.84 -24.62 5.68
CA ASP A 101 -12.22 -24.04 4.50
C ASP A 101 -13.13 -24.20 3.27
N TYR A 102 -12.71 -23.62 2.15
CA TYR A 102 -13.45 -23.58 0.90
C TYR A 102 -12.52 -23.77 -0.31
N LEU A 103 -12.99 -24.49 -1.33
CA LEU A 103 -12.27 -24.79 -2.56
C LEU A 103 -13.14 -24.51 -3.80
N THR A 104 -12.55 -23.87 -4.81
CA THR A 104 -13.20 -23.66 -6.11
C THR A 104 -12.90 -24.82 -7.06
N LYS A 105 -13.92 -25.39 -7.71
CA LYS A 105 -13.76 -26.28 -8.85
C LYS A 105 -13.38 -25.45 -10.10
N PRO A 106 -12.44 -25.91 -10.96
CA PRO A 106 -11.70 -27.17 -10.88
C PRO A 106 -10.66 -27.16 -9.75
N VAL A 107 -10.70 -28.21 -8.92
CA VAL A 107 -9.87 -28.30 -7.70
C VAL A 107 -8.48 -28.85 -8.05
N ASP A 108 -7.43 -28.12 -7.70
CA ASP A 108 -6.06 -28.64 -7.73
C ASP A 108 -5.89 -29.71 -6.63
N LEU A 109 -5.48 -30.93 -7.02
CA LEU A 109 -5.38 -32.07 -6.08
C LEU A 109 -4.32 -31.88 -5.00
N LYS A 110 -3.27 -31.09 -5.23
CA LYS A 110 -2.29 -30.76 -4.19
C LYS A 110 -2.89 -29.80 -3.17
N GLN A 111 -3.64 -28.81 -3.63
CA GLN A 111 -4.38 -27.89 -2.75
C GLN A 111 -5.45 -28.63 -1.95
N PHE A 112 -6.22 -29.51 -2.60
CA PHE A 112 -7.21 -30.37 -1.96
C PHE A 112 -6.61 -31.17 -0.80
N ARG A 113 -5.52 -31.91 -1.06
CA ARG A 113 -4.80 -32.67 -0.03
C ARG A 113 -4.35 -31.81 1.14
N ALA A 114 -3.82 -30.61 0.86
CA ALA A 114 -3.32 -29.72 1.89
C ALA A 114 -4.45 -29.21 2.80
N VAL A 115 -5.59 -28.84 2.22
CA VAL A 115 -6.77 -28.38 2.97
C VAL A 115 -7.34 -29.50 3.82
N VAL A 116 -7.45 -30.70 3.26
CA VAL A 116 -7.96 -31.88 3.99
C VAL A 116 -7.03 -32.28 5.14
N ALA A 117 -5.71 -32.28 4.91
CA ALA A 117 -4.73 -32.53 5.97
C ALA A 117 -4.83 -31.50 7.10
N SER A 118 -5.02 -30.22 6.76
CA SER A 118 -5.24 -29.14 7.73
C SER A 118 -6.53 -29.35 8.55
N ALA A 119 -7.63 -29.74 7.89
CA ALA A 119 -8.91 -30.01 8.54
C ALA A 119 -8.81 -31.17 9.55
N VAL A 120 -8.16 -32.27 9.16
CA VAL A 120 -7.91 -33.43 10.03
C VAL A 120 -7.00 -33.07 11.20
N GLN A 121 -5.92 -32.32 10.97
CA GLN A 121 -5.02 -31.88 12.05
C GLN A 121 -5.73 -30.94 13.04
N ALA A 122 -6.59 -30.04 12.56
CA ALA A 122 -7.37 -29.14 13.42
C ALA A 122 -8.46 -29.84 14.23
N GLN A 123 -8.88 -31.04 13.81
CA GLN A 123 -9.75 -31.93 14.57
C GLN A 123 -8.96 -32.65 15.67
N GLN A 124 -7.76 -33.16 15.34
CA GLN A 124 -6.89 -33.89 16.27
C GLN A 124 -6.20 -32.98 17.32
N ALA A 125 -5.93 -31.71 16.98
CA ALA A 125 -5.28 -30.73 17.86
C ALA A 125 -6.20 -30.15 18.95
N ALA A 126 -7.45 -30.63 19.06
CA ALA A 126 -8.36 -30.27 20.13
C ALA A 126 -8.41 -31.33 21.24
N PRO A 127 -7.58 -31.26 22.30
CA PRO A 127 -7.83 -32.00 23.53
C PRO A 127 -8.45 -31.11 24.64
N ALA A 128 -9.56 -31.61 25.18
CA ALA A 128 -10.08 -31.45 26.54
C ALA A 128 -9.80 -30.13 27.28
N LYS A 129 -10.83 -29.26 27.33
CA LYS A 129 -10.99 -28.21 28.35
C LYS A 129 -10.90 -28.84 29.75
N THR A 130 -9.74 -28.74 30.39
CA THR A 130 -9.62 -28.88 31.85
C THR A 130 -9.42 -27.50 32.43
N MET A 131 -10.50 -27.02 33.03
CA MET A 131 -10.55 -25.79 33.80
C MET A 131 -9.55 -25.88 34.96
N LYS A 132 -8.58 -24.98 35.01
CA LYS A 132 -7.97 -24.56 36.29
C LYS A 132 -8.13 -23.06 36.43
N ALA A 133 -9.01 -22.70 37.34
CA ALA A 133 -9.28 -21.36 37.82
C ALA A 133 -8.15 -20.89 38.75
N ALA A 134 -7.76 -19.62 38.61
CA ALA A 134 -7.20 -18.75 39.65
C ALA A 134 -7.30 -17.29 39.18
N PRO A 135 -7.40 -16.29 40.08
CA PRO A 135 -8.60 -15.46 40.12
C PRO A 135 -8.42 -14.02 39.62
N ALA A 136 -9.57 -13.37 39.50
CA ALA A 136 -9.82 -12.01 39.06
C ALA A 136 -9.01 -10.92 39.79
N ALA A 137 -8.55 -9.95 39.00
CA ALA A 137 -8.51 -8.55 39.40
C ALA A 137 -9.10 -7.73 38.26
N GLN A 138 -10.28 -7.17 38.54
CA GLN A 138 -11.09 -6.38 37.62
C GLN A 138 -10.44 -5.03 37.33
N GLY A 139 -10.42 -4.69 36.05
CA GLY A 139 -10.26 -3.34 35.53
C GLY A 139 -11.05 -3.25 34.24
N GLU A 140 -12.37 -3.27 34.36
CA GLU A 140 -13.31 -3.14 33.25
C GLU A 140 -13.12 -1.81 32.52
N ARG A 141 -12.83 -1.86 31.21
CA ARG A 141 -13.34 -0.92 30.20
C ARG A 141 -13.21 -1.50 28.78
N ALA A 142 -14.38 -1.89 28.26
CA ALA A 142 -14.84 -1.85 26.87
C ALA A 142 -13.87 -2.20 25.73
N GLY A 143 -14.06 -3.39 25.14
CA GLY A 143 -13.65 -3.66 23.76
C GLY A 143 -13.12 -5.08 23.48
N ASP A 144 -13.69 -6.11 24.10
CA ASP A 144 -13.25 -7.50 23.91
C ASP A 144 -13.44 -7.96 22.46
N THR A 145 -12.36 -7.89 21.69
CA THR A 145 -12.19 -8.67 20.46
C THR A 145 -11.22 -9.79 20.82
N PRO A 146 -11.68 -11.03 21.02
CA PRO A 146 -10.81 -12.11 21.48
C PRO A 146 -9.68 -12.35 20.46
N GLY A 147 -8.42 -12.24 20.87
CA GLY A 147 -7.25 -12.67 20.09
C GLY A 147 -6.34 -11.59 19.49
N VAL A 148 -6.44 -10.33 19.90
CA VAL A 148 -5.44 -9.29 19.55
C VAL A 148 -4.50 -9.08 20.74
N THR A 149 -3.18 -9.20 20.52
CA THR A 149 -2.17 -8.96 21.56
C THR A 149 -2.14 -7.47 21.96
N GLY A 150 -1.55 -7.12 23.12
CA GLY A 150 -1.40 -5.71 23.52
C GLY A 150 -0.64 -4.86 22.49
N SER A 151 0.30 -5.47 21.77
CA SER A 151 1.00 -4.86 20.63
C SER A 151 0.05 -4.55 19.46
N GLY A 152 -0.88 -5.46 19.16
CA GLY A 152 -1.90 -5.27 18.12
C GLY A 152 -2.89 -4.15 18.46
N ILE A 153 -3.32 -4.04 19.72
CA ILE A 153 -4.20 -2.95 20.19
C ILE A 153 -3.51 -1.60 20.00
N ALA A 154 -2.27 -1.45 20.49
CA ALA A 154 -1.49 -0.22 20.33
C ALA A 154 -1.27 0.13 18.84
N ALA A 155 -1.06 -0.87 17.97
CA ALA A 155 -0.90 -0.63 16.54
C ALA A 155 -2.21 -0.17 15.86
N LEU A 156 -3.36 -0.69 16.28
CA LEU A 156 -4.67 -0.24 15.81
C LEU A 156 -5.02 1.17 16.34
N GLU A 157 -4.57 1.52 17.55
CA GLU A 157 -4.74 2.87 18.10
C GLU A 157 -3.95 3.92 17.34
N ARG A 158 -2.75 3.58 16.82
CA ARG A 158 -1.97 4.46 15.93
C ARG A 158 -2.69 4.79 14.62
N LEU A 159 -3.66 3.97 14.19
CA LEU A 159 -4.56 4.31 13.08
C LEU A 159 -5.64 5.27 13.60
N VAL A 160 -5.26 6.53 13.78
CA VAL A 160 -6.14 7.56 14.35
C VAL A 160 -7.37 7.76 13.48
N GLY A 161 -8.54 7.83 14.12
CA GLY A 161 -9.83 7.98 13.48
C GLY A 161 -10.86 6.98 13.98
N ASN A 162 -12.10 7.46 14.13
CA ASN A 162 -13.26 6.68 14.54
C ASN A 162 -14.37 6.72 13.50
N SER A 163 -14.11 7.30 12.32
CA SER A 163 -15.06 7.27 11.21
C SER A 163 -15.45 5.87 10.80
N GLU A 164 -16.65 5.73 10.23
CA GLU A 164 -17.13 4.44 9.77
C GLU A 164 -16.13 3.74 8.81
N PRO A 165 -15.55 4.42 7.79
CA PRO A 165 -14.52 3.84 6.94
C PRO A 165 -13.30 3.35 7.74
N MET A 166 -12.84 4.11 8.74
CA MET A 166 -11.69 3.71 9.56
C MET A 166 -12.00 2.56 10.52
N ARG A 167 -13.19 2.51 11.11
CA ARG A 167 -13.64 1.36 11.90
C ARG A 167 -13.70 0.10 11.05
N LEU A 168 -14.15 0.20 9.80
CA LEU A 168 -14.15 -0.91 8.86
C LEU A 168 -12.72 -1.39 8.56
N VAL A 169 -11.78 -0.48 8.28
CA VAL A 169 -10.36 -0.82 8.10
C VAL A 169 -9.79 -1.53 9.32
N LYS A 170 -9.96 -0.99 10.53
CA LYS A 170 -9.50 -1.62 11.79
C LYS A 170 -10.08 -3.02 11.98
N SER A 171 -11.39 -3.18 11.73
CA SER A 171 -12.06 -4.48 11.85
C SER A 171 -11.56 -5.50 10.84
N ARG A 172 -11.26 -5.07 9.59
CA ARG A 172 -10.67 -5.93 8.56
C ARG A 172 -9.26 -6.35 8.95
N ILE A 173 -8.42 -5.41 9.42
CA ILE A 173 -7.07 -5.71 9.90
C ILE A 173 -7.12 -6.79 10.98
N ALA A 174 -7.95 -6.63 12.02
CA ALA A 174 -8.07 -7.59 13.11
C ALA A 174 -8.50 -9.00 12.64
N LYS A 175 -9.38 -9.08 11.65
CA LYS A 175 -9.82 -10.37 11.06
C LYS A 175 -8.72 -11.02 10.22
N VAL A 176 -8.09 -10.24 9.35
CA VAL A 176 -7.11 -10.70 8.36
C VAL A 176 -5.78 -11.07 9.00
N ALA A 177 -5.40 -10.40 10.09
CA ALA A 177 -4.16 -10.67 10.79
C ALA A 177 -4.08 -12.10 11.35
N ARG A 178 -5.22 -12.76 11.61
CA ARG A 178 -5.30 -14.14 12.09
C ARG A 178 -4.91 -15.20 11.05
N GLY A 179 -4.97 -14.87 9.76
CA GLY A 179 -4.55 -15.78 8.68
C GLY A 179 -3.18 -15.41 8.15
N MET A 180 -2.57 -16.28 7.31
CA MET A 180 -1.29 -16.01 6.64
C MET A 180 -1.44 -15.61 5.16
N ALA A 181 -2.67 -15.39 4.69
CA ALA A 181 -2.93 -14.98 3.32
C ALA A 181 -2.24 -13.63 3.01
N PRO A 182 -1.71 -13.47 1.77
CA PRO A 182 -1.21 -12.20 1.28
C PRO A 182 -2.26 -11.09 1.38
N VAL A 183 -1.82 -9.91 1.80
CA VAL A 183 -2.69 -8.73 1.96
C VAL A 183 -2.23 -7.63 1.02
N LEU A 184 -3.13 -7.13 0.18
CA LEU A 184 -2.91 -5.96 -0.65
C LEU A 184 -3.58 -4.74 -0.01
N VAL A 185 -2.79 -3.75 0.37
CA VAL A 185 -3.25 -2.47 0.91
C VAL A 185 -3.31 -1.44 -0.21
N ARG A 186 -4.52 -1.03 -0.59
CA ARG A 186 -4.73 0.01 -1.60
C ARG A 186 -5.02 1.35 -0.93
N GLY A 187 -4.56 2.43 -1.54
CA GLY A 187 -4.89 3.78 -1.08
C GLY A 187 -4.01 4.84 -1.71
N GLU A 188 -4.51 6.06 -1.79
CA GLU A 188 -3.73 7.19 -2.30
C GLU A 188 -2.45 7.41 -1.50
N SER A 189 -1.50 8.13 -2.12
CA SER A 189 -0.27 8.52 -1.43
C SER A 189 -0.60 9.30 -0.14
N GLY A 190 0.11 8.98 0.94
CA GLY A 190 -0.06 9.65 2.24
C GLY A 190 -1.31 9.26 3.02
N THR A 191 -2.06 8.23 2.65
CA THR A 191 -3.26 7.78 3.41
C THR A 191 -2.96 6.96 4.67
N GLY A 192 -1.73 6.44 4.80
CA GLY A 192 -1.30 5.61 5.93
C GLY A 192 -1.16 4.11 5.63
N LYS A 193 -0.91 3.72 4.37
CA LYS A 193 -0.76 2.31 3.96
C LYS A 193 0.26 1.52 4.78
N GLU A 194 1.41 2.12 5.09
CA GLU A 194 2.44 1.49 5.92
C GLU A 194 1.95 1.25 7.37
N LEU A 195 1.22 2.19 7.95
CA LEU A 195 0.64 2.01 9.30
C LEU A 195 -0.35 0.85 9.32
N VAL A 196 -1.14 0.68 8.24
CA VAL A 196 -2.03 -0.47 8.07
C VAL A 196 -1.24 -1.77 8.00
N ALA A 197 -0.16 -1.82 7.21
CA ALA A 197 0.69 -3.01 7.12
C ALA A 197 1.33 -3.38 8.47
N ARG A 198 1.80 -2.37 9.23
CA ARG A 198 2.33 -2.56 10.58
C ARG A 198 1.26 -3.08 11.54
N ALA A 199 0.03 -2.58 11.44
CA ALA A 199 -1.08 -3.06 12.24
C ALA A 199 -1.46 -4.51 11.90
N VAL A 200 -1.46 -4.89 10.61
CA VAL A 200 -1.66 -6.29 10.17
C VAL A 200 -0.60 -7.21 10.80
N HIS A 201 0.66 -6.80 10.77
CA HIS A 201 1.75 -7.57 11.38
C HIS A 201 1.59 -7.69 12.91
N ALA A 202 1.39 -6.56 13.60
CA ALA A 202 1.26 -6.51 15.06
C ALA A 202 0.04 -7.29 15.60
N CYS A 203 -1.03 -7.40 14.82
CA CYS A 203 -2.21 -8.19 15.16
C CYS A 203 -2.09 -9.68 14.78
N SER A 204 -1.00 -10.10 14.16
CA SER A 204 -0.84 -11.46 13.64
C SER A 204 -0.12 -12.41 14.60
N GLN A 205 -0.14 -13.71 14.31
CA GLN A 205 0.67 -14.69 15.03
C GLN A 205 2.19 -14.49 14.85
N ARG A 206 2.61 -13.61 13.93
CA ARG A 206 4.03 -13.29 13.67
C ARG A 206 4.45 -11.94 14.25
N SER A 207 3.67 -11.39 15.18
CA SER A 207 3.95 -10.08 15.78
C SER A 207 5.27 -10.00 16.56
N ASP A 208 5.81 -11.14 17.01
CA ASP A 208 7.13 -11.23 17.64
C ASP A 208 8.28 -11.40 16.61
N GLY A 209 7.94 -11.67 15.35
CA GLY A 209 8.91 -11.83 14.26
C GLY A 209 9.31 -10.50 13.61
N PRO A 210 10.29 -10.51 12.70
CA PRO A 210 10.74 -9.29 12.03
C PRO A 210 9.65 -8.69 11.13
N PHE A 211 9.54 -7.36 11.14
CA PHE A 211 8.79 -6.61 10.13
C PHE A 211 9.78 -5.86 9.23
N VAL A 212 9.97 -6.37 8.01
CA VAL A 212 10.88 -5.77 7.03
C VAL A 212 10.04 -4.96 6.04
N ALA A 213 10.19 -3.64 6.05
CA ALA A 213 9.53 -2.73 5.12
C ALA A 213 10.48 -2.33 3.99
N VAL A 214 10.00 -2.45 2.75
CA VAL A 214 10.77 -2.16 1.55
C VAL A 214 9.93 -1.29 0.63
N ASN A 215 10.45 -0.12 0.25
CA ASN A 215 9.85 0.69 -0.81
C ASN A 215 10.45 0.28 -2.15
N CYS A 216 9.64 -0.37 -2.99
CA CYS A 216 10.10 -0.93 -4.27
C CYS A 216 10.58 0.16 -5.25
N GLY A 217 10.00 1.36 -5.20
CA GLY A 217 10.36 2.47 -6.09
C GLY A 217 11.59 3.26 -5.66
N ALA A 218 12.04 3.12 -4.40
CA ALA A 218 13.20 3.83 -3.87
C ALA A 218 14.54 3.13 -4.14
N ILE A 219 14.52 1.87 -4.58
CA ILE A 219 15.71 1.05 -4.78
C ILE A 219 16.17 1.16 -6.24
N PRO A 220 17.46 1.47 -6.50
CA PRO A 220 18.00 1.41 -7.85
C PRO A 220 17.77 0.05 -8.51
N GLU A 221 17.28 0.03 -9.75
CA GLU A 221 16.88 -1.22 -10.44
C GLU A 221 18.00 -2.26 -10.48
N ASN A 222 19.25 -1.81 -10.63
CA ASN A 222 20.44 -2.68 -10.69
C ASN A 222 20.76 -3.37 -9.36
N LEU A 223 20.26 -2.85 -8.23
CA LEU A 223 20.47 -3.43 -6.89
C LEU A 223 19.24 -4.17 -6.37
N LEU A 224 18.08 -3.97 -7.00
CA LEU A 224 16.80 -4.46 -6.51
C LEU A 224 16.80 -5.98 -6.31
N GLU A 225 17.36 -6.74 -7.26
CA GLU A 225 17.47 -8.19 -7.13
C GLU A 225 18.34 -8.62 -5.94
N ALA A 226 19.48 -7.95 -5.74
CA ALA A 226 20.43 -8.29 -4.69
C ALA A 226 19.86 -7.96 -3.30
N GLU A 227 19.16 -6.83 -3.18
CA GLU A 227 18.52 -6.44 -1.93
C GLU A 227 17.34 -7.36 -1.59
N PHE A 228 16.57 -7.84 -2.57
CA PHE A 228 15.43 -8.74 -2.32
C PHE A 228 15.86 -10.16 -1.94
N PHE A 229 16.76 -10.77 -2.73
CA PHE A 229 17.07 -12.20 -2.65
C PHE A 229 18.45 -12.52 -2.06
N GLY A 230 19.26 -11.48 -1.80
CA GLY A 230 20.63 -11.62 -1.33
C GLY A 230 21.61 -11.89 -2.47
N ALA A 231 22.90 -11.77 -2.16
CA ALA A 231 23.97 -11.94 -3.11
C ALA A 231 25.16 -12.65 -2.46
N ARG A 232 25.82 -13.53 -3.23
CA ARG A 232 27.09 -14.16 -2.83
C ARG A 232 28.27 -13.32 -3.28
N LYS A 233 29.40 -13.42 -2.57
CA LYS A 233 30.63 -12.75 -2.94
C LYS A 233 31.00 -13.03 -4.41
N GLY A 234 31.27 -11.97 -5.17
CA GLY A 234 31.63 -12.05 -6.59
C GLY A 234 30.45 -12.20 -7.57
N SER A 235 29.19 -12.12 -7.12
CA SER A 235 28.03 -12.26 -7.98
C SER A 235 27.74 -11.05 -8.87
N TYR A 236 28.23 -9.85 -8.51
CA TYR A 236 28.16 -8.62 -9.31
C TYR A 236 29.32 -7.67 -8.97
N THR A 237 29.53 -6.64 -9.80
CA THR A 237 30.59 -5.64 -9.60
C THR A 237 30.39 -4.88 -8.27
N GLY A 238 31.33 -5.07 -7.33
CA GLY A 238 31.27 -4.48 -5.98
C GLY A 238 30.82 -5.43 -4.86
N SER A 239 30.40 -6.67 -5.18
CA SER A 239 30.02 -7.70 -4.20
C SER A 239 31.24 -8.29 -3.45
N SER A 240 31.75 -7.53 -2.48
CA SER A 240 32.95 -7.90 -1.73
C SER A 240 32.69 -8.97 -0.65
N GLN A 241 31.44 -9.12 -0.23
CA GLN A 241 31.00 -10.05 0.82
C GLN A 241 29.62 -10.64 0.46
N ASP A 242 29.28 -11.75 1.11
CA ASP A 242 27.92 -12.29 1.09
C ASP A 242 26.97 -11.32 1.81
N ARG A 243 25.76 -11.15 1.27
CA ARG A 243 24.74 -10.27 1.83
C ARG A 243 23.38 -10.95 1.77
N ASP A 244 22.72 -11.00 2.91
CA ASP A 244 21.34 -11.48 3.02
C ASP A 244 20.37 -10.47 2.39
N GLY A 245 19.34 -10.98 1.73
CA GLY A 245 18.26 -10.17 1.18
C GLY A 245 17.10 -9.97 2.15
N TYR A 246 16.13 -9.15 1.73
CA TYR A 246 14.94 -8.85 2.52
C TYR A 246 14.09 -10.07 2.82
N PHE A 247 14.04 -11.06 1.91
CA PHE A 247 13.35 -12.32 2.19
C PHE A 247 13.98 -13.05 3.38
N GLN A 248 15.31 -13.19 3.39
CA GLN A 248 16.03 -13.81 4.50
C GLN A 248 15.86 -13.02 5.80
N ALA A 249 15.97 -11.68 5.74
CA ALA A 249 15.79 -10.81 6.90
C ALA A 249 14.36 -10.87 7.48
N ALA A 250 13.35 -11.15 6.65
CA ALA A 250 11.95 -11.25 7.05
C ALA A 250 11.52 -12.66 7.48
N ARG A 251 12.44 -13.62 7.55
CA ARG A 251 12.14 -15.02 7.88
C ARG A 251 11.43 -15.13 9.24
N GLY A 252 10.34 -15.90 9.27
CA GLY A 252 9.47 -16.05 10.46
C GLY A 252 8.60 -14.83 10.77
N GLY A 253 8.72 -13.76 9.99
CA GLY A 253 8.03 -12.50 10.18
C GLY A 253 7.18 -12.09 8.99
N THR A 254 7.18 -10.80 8.68
CA THR A 254 6.42 -10.18 7.59
C THR A 254 7.32 -9.32 6.72
N LEU A 255 7.23 -9.52 5.40
CA LEU A 255 7.84 -8.64 4.39
C LEU A 255 6.76 -7.72 3.83
N PHE A 256 6.94 -6.42 4.05
CA PHE A 256 6.07 -5.38 3.54
C PHE A 256 6.68 -4.76 2.28
N LEU A 257 5.96 -4.88 1.17
CA LEU A 257 6.34 -4.39 -0.15
C LEU A 257 5.53 -3.14 -0.48
N ASP A 258 6.06 -1.97 -0.16
CA ASP A 258 5.44 -0.69 -0.49
C ASP A 258 5.68 -0.33 -1.95
N GLU A 259 4.69 0.34 -2.54
CA GLU A 259 4.62 0.70 -3.96
C GLU A 259 4.97 -0.46 -4.91
N ILE A 260 4.32 -1.61 -4.69
CA ILE A 260 4.52 -2.83 -5.49
C ILE A 260 4.29 -2.60 -7.00
N GLY A 261 3.44 -1.65 -7.36
CA GLY A 261 3.17 -1.25 -8.75
C GLY A 261 4.34 -0.57 -9.47
N ASP A 262 5.41 -0.24 -8.76
CA ASP A 262 6.64 0.32 -9.33
C ASP A 262 7.71 -0.73 -9.63
N LEU A 263 7.47 -2.02 -9.33
CA LEU A 263 8.41 -3.09 -9.63
C LEU A 263 8.58 -3.32 -11.14
N PRO A 264 9.81 -3.42 -11.65
CA PRO A 264 10.05 -3.85 -13.03
C PRO A 264 9.55 -5.27 -13.31
N LEU A 265 9.09 -5.55 -14.54
CA LEU A 265 8.53 -6.86 -14.94
C LEU A 265 9.47 -8.04 -14.66
N ALA A 266 10.79 -7.85 -14.82
CA ALA A 266 11.80 -8.87 -14.56
C ALA A 266 11.87 -9.26 -13.07
N MET A 267 11.56 -8.32 -12.17
CA MET A 267 11.52 -8.56 -10.74
C MET A 267 10.18 -9.15 -10.30
N GLN A 268 9.09 -8.80 -10.98
CA GLN A 268 7.77 -9.38 -10.73
C GLN A 268 7.75 -10.90 -10.93
N SER A 269 8.44 -11.43 -11.95
CA SER A 269 8.52 -12.88 -12.18
C SER A 269 9.31 -13.60 -11.08
N LYS A 270 10.42 -13.02 -10.61
CA LYS A 270 11.22 -13.58 -9.50
C LYS A 270 10.46 -13.53 -8.18
N LEU A 271 9.75 -12.43 -7.93
CA LEU A 271 8.89 -12.28 -6.76
C LEU A 271 7.77 -13.32 -6.76
N LEU A 272 7.09 -13.51 -7.91
CA LEU A 272 6.07 -14.55 -8.05
C LEU A 272 6.61 -15.93 -7.67
N ARG A 273 7.79 -16.28 -8.20
CA ARG A 273 8.45 -17.55 -7.90
C ARG A 273 8.73 -17.71 -6.40
N ALA A 274 9.27 -16.67 -5.76
CA ALA A 274 9.52 -16.66 -4.32
C ALA A 274 8.24 -16.88 -3.48
N ILE A 275 7.12 -16.29 -3.88
CA ILE A 275 5.83 -16.41 -3.19
C ILE A 275 5.18 -17.79 -3.42
N GLN A 276 5.39 -18.39 -4.60
CA GLN A 276 4.85 -19.70 -4.94
C GLN A 276 5.64 -20.84 -4.31
N GLU A 277 6.96 -20.83 -4.49
CA GLU A 277 7.86 -21.90 -4.07
C GLU A 277 8.23 -21.79 -2.58
N ARG A 278 8.00 -20.63 -1.95
CA ARG A 278 8.45 -20.32 -0.57
C ARG A 278 9.95 -20.55 -0.40
N SER A 279 10.70 -20.32 -1.46
CA SER A 279 12.16 -20.38 -1.49
C SER A 279 12.69 -19.19 -2.29
N VAL A 280 13.91 -18.76 -1.96
CA VAL A 280 14.62 -17.75 -2.73
C VAL A 280 16.00 -18.24 -3.08
N ARG A 281 16.56 -17.70 -4.15
CA ARG A 281 17.90 -18.02 -4.62
C ARG A 281 18.71 -16.74 -4.68
N SER A 282 19.76 -16.66 -3.87
CA SER A 282 20.67 -15.51 -3.90
C SER A 282 21.42 -15.43 -5.22
N ILE A 283 21.76 -14.22 -5.65
CA ILE A 283 22.51 -13.99 -6.87
C ILE A 283 23.88 -14.67 -6.76
N GLY A 284 24.27 -15.40 -7.79
CA GLY A 284 25.52 -16.18 -7.82
C GLY A 284 25.47 -17.50 -7.03
N SER A 285 24.37 -17.82 -6.37
CA SER A 285 24.15 -19.13 -5.73
C SER A 285 23.43 -20.09 -6.68
N THR A 286 23.67 -21.40 -6.53
CA THR A 286 22.84 -22.46 -7.11
C THR A 286 21.86 -23.09 -6.14
N GLN A 287 22.00 -22.78 -4.85
CA GLN A 287 21.16 -23.30 -3.79
C GLN A 287 19.93 -22.42 -3.58
N GLU A 288 18.80 -23.07 -3.31
CA GLU A 288 17.55 -22.42 -2.92
C GLU A 288 17.40 -22.51 -1.41
N ASP A 289 17.11 -21.37 -0.80
CA ASP A 289 16.89 -21.24 0.63
C ASP A 289 15.39 -21.13 0.90
N ALA A 290 14.83 -22.04 1.69
CA ALA A 290 13.42 -21.98 2.08
C ALA A 290 13.18 -20.78 2.99
N VAL A 291 12.20 -19.94 2.63
CA VAL A 291 11.88 -18.72 3.37
C VAL A 291 10.40 -18.72 3.73
N ASP A 292 10.14 -18.75 5.03
CA ASP A 292 8.80 -18.68 5.58
C ASP A 292 8.46 -17.23 5.95
N VAL A 293 7.83 -16.49 5.02
CA VAL A 293 7.54 -15.05 5.16
C VAL A 293 6.10 -14.76 4.81
N ARG A 294 5.43 -13.98 5.66
CA ARG A 294 4.12 -13.40 5.31
C ARG A 294 4.31 -12.18 4.42
N ILE A 295 3.60 -12.12 3.30
CA ILE A 295 3.66 -10.99 2.38
C ILE A 295 2.52 -10.01 2.66
N VAL A 296 2.86 -8.74 2.80
CA VAL A 296 1.91 -7.62 2.77
C VAL A 296 2.41 -6.65 1.71
N SER A 297 1.56 -6.23 0.79
CA SER A 297 1.94 -5.31 -0.29
C SER A 297 1.08 -4.05 -0.23
N ALA A 298 1.62 -2.92 -0.69
CA ALA A 298 0.87 -1.68 -0.81
C ALA A 298 1.10 -1.00 -2.16
N THR A 299 0.11 -0.24 -2.63
CA THR A 299 0.22 0.55 -3.87
C THR A 299 -0.82 1.66 -3.90
N HIS A 300 -0.47 2.79 -4.51
CA HIS A 300 -1.42 3.83 -4.92
C HIS A 300 -1.96 3.65 -6.35
N LYS A 301 -1.32 2.81 -7.17
CA LYS A 301 -1.72 2.53 -8.56
C LYS A 301 -2.88 1.54 -8.62
N ASP A 302 -3.70 1.67 -9.67
CA ASP A 302 -4.65 0.64 -10.05
C ASP A 302 -3.92 -0.51 -10.76
N LEU A 303 -3.67 -1.59 -10.03
CA LEU A 303 -2.99 -2.77 -10.59
C LEU A 303 -3.78 -3.44 -11.72
N HIS A 304 -5.12 -3.33 -11.78
CA HIS A 304 -5.86 -3.88 -12.92
C HIS A 304 -5.55 -3.10 -14.19
N ALA A 305 -5.49 -1.77 -14.11
CA ALA A 305 -5.08 -0.93 -15.22
C ALA A 305 -3.62 -1.21 -15.63
N GLU A 306 -2.72 -1.40 -14.67
CA GLU A 306 -1.32 -1.73 -14.94
C GLU A 306 -1.16 -3.12 -15.60
N VAL A 307 -2.00 -4.10 -15.24
CA VAL A 307 -2.05 -5.41 -15.90
C VAL A 307 -2.52 -5.27 -17.35
N ASN A 308 -3.62 -4.54 -17.58
CA ASN A 308 -4.14 -4.31 -18.92
C ASN A 308 -3.14 -3.54 -19.81
N ALA A 309 -2.33 -2.67 -19.20
CA ALA A 309 -1.27 -1.94 -19.89
C ALA A 309 0.03 -2.73 -20.05
N GLY A 310 0.10 -3.99 -19.59
CA GLY A 310 1.28 -4.84 -19.70
C GLY A 310 2.46 -4.44 -18.81
N ARG A 311 2.25 -3.53 -17.85
CA ARG A 311 3.28 -3.05 -16.90
C ARG A 311 3.31 -3.86 -15.61
N PHE A 312 2.25 -4.62 -15.34
CA PHE A 312 2.17 -5.52 -14.21
C PHE A 312 1.73 -6.91 -14.66
N ARG A 313 2.32 -7.97 -14.11
CA ARG A 313 1.98 -9.33 -14.49
C ARG A 313 0.68 -9.77 -13.83
N GLN A 314 -0.19 -10.38 -14.64
CA GLN A 314 -1.49 -10.85 -14.20
C GLN A 314 -1.40 -11.96 -13.13
N ASP A 315 -0.44 -12.88 -13.28
CA ASP A 315 -0.22 -13.99 -12.35
C ASP A 315 0.22 -13.52 -10.95
N LEU A 316 1.14 -12.55 -10.89
CA LEU A 316 1.56 -11.90 -9.66
C LEU A 316 0.41 -11.13 -9.01
N PHE A 317 -0.40 -10.42 -9.81
CA PHE A 317 -1.55 -9.67 -9.31
C PHE A 317 -2.51 -10.59 -8.54
N TYR A 318 -2.92 -11.71 -9.14
CA TYR A 318 -3.81 -12.65 -8.47
C TYR A 318 -3.19 -13.32 -7.25
N ARG A 319 -1.87 -13.51 -7.23
CA ARG A 319 -1.18 -14.09 -6.07
C ARG A 319 -1.05 -13.14 -4.89
N LEU A 320 -0.94 -11.83 -5.15
CA LEU A 320 -0.88 -10.79 -4.12
C LEU A 320 -2.27 -10.35 -3.65
N ASN A 321 -3.24 -10.26 -4.55
CA ASN A 321 -4.58 -9.75 -4.28
C ASN A 321 -5.53 -10.83 -3.74
N VAL A 322 -5.12 -11.50 -2.65
CA VAL A 322 -5.98 -12.49 -1.97
C VAL A 322 -6.94 -11.78 -1.01
N ILE A 323 -6.43 -10.81 -0.26
CA ILE A 323 -7.22 -9.99 0.65
C ILE A 323 -6.90 -8.52 0.40
N GLU A 324 -7.92 -7.73 0.07
CA GLU A 324 -7.78 -6.30 -0.19
C GLU A 324 -8.24 -5.44 1.00
N ILE A 325 -7.37 -4.54 1.44
CA ILE A 325 -7.68 -3.49 2.42
C ILE A 325 -7.54 -2.13 1.74
N ALA A 326 -8.66 -1.50 1.42
CA ALA A 326 -8.68 -0.15 0.89
C ALA A 326 -8.63 0.87 2.05
N VAL A 327 -7.63 1.74 2.02
CA VAL A 327 -7.46 2.85 2.96
C VAL A 327 -8.14 4.09 2.38
N PRO A 328 -9.14 4.66 3.08
CA PRO A 328 -9.87 5.81 2.58
C PRO A 328 -8.96 7.05 2.48
N ALA A 329 -9.20 7.87 1.46
CA ALA A 329 -8.58 9.19 1.36
C ALA A 329 -9.08 10.09 2.50
N LEU A 330 -8.29 11.07 2.90
CA LEU A 330 -8.61 11.98 4.01
C LEU A 330 -9.90 12.76 3.76
N ARG A 331 -10.18 13.10 2.49
CA ARG A 331 -11.44 13.75 2.07
C ARG A 331 -12.69 12.93 2.36
N ASP A 332 -12.58 11.60 2.39
CA ASP A 332 -13.70 10.67 2.64
C ASP A 332 -13.87 10.36 4.13
N ARG A 333 -12.95 10.86 4.98
CA ARG A 333 -12.96 10.72 6.44
C ARG A 333 -12.66 12.05 7.15
N ARG A 334 -13.23 13.16 6.67
CA ARG A 334 -12.96 14.51 7.23
C ARG A 334 -13.37 14.64 8.71
N GLU A 335 -14.30 13.83 9.19
CA GLU A 335 -14.66 13.76 10.61
C GLU A 335 -13.51 13.29 11.52
N ASP A 336 -12.52 12.58 10.98
CA ASP A 336 -11.33 12.16 11.73
C ASP A 336 -10.26 13.25 11.81
N LEU A 337 -10.40 14.34 11.05
CA LEU A 337 -9.39 15.41 10.95
C LEU A 337 -9.01 16.02 12.30
N PRO A 338 -9.94 16.31 13.24
CA PRO A 338 -9.58 16.88 14.54
C PRO A 338 -8.72 15.92 15.37
N ALA A 339 -9.10 14.64 15.40
CA ALA A 339 -8.33 13.61 16.11
C ALA A 339 -6.95 13.41 15.50
N LEU A 340 -6.86 13.41 14.15
CA LEU A 340 -5.60 13.33 13.41
C LEU A 340 -4.69 14.50 13.73
N CYS A 341 -5.21 15.74 13.71
CA CYS A 341 -4.40 16.92 14.02
C CYS A 341 -3.86 16.87 15.45
N ALA A 342 -4.70 16.52 16.43
CA ALA A 342 -4.28 16.40 17.82
C ALA A 342 -3.17 15.36 18.00
N ALA A 343 -3.32 14.18 17.39
CA ALA A 343 -2.32 13.11 17.48
C ALA A 343 -1.00 13.48 16.77
N LEU A 344 -1.07 14.11 15.60
CA LEU A 344 0.11 14.55 14.85
C LEU A 344 0.85 15.67 15.58
N LEU A 345 0.14 16.67 16.10
CA LEU A 345 0.74 17.76 16.89
C LEU A 345 1.40 17.24 18.16
N ALA A 346 0.75 16.32 18.88
CA ALA A 346 1.35 15.69 20.05
C ALA A 346 2.66 14.96 19.71
N ARG A 347 2.70 14.25 18.57
CA ARG A 347 3.91 13.57 18.10
C ARG A 347 5.02 14.56 17.72
N ILE A 348 4.70 15.56 16.90
CA ILE A 348 5.67 16.58 16.45
C ILE A 348 6.24 17.35 17.65
N ALA A 349 5.40 17.74 18.60
CA ALA A 349 5.83 18.45 19.80
C ALA A 349 6.73 17.58 20.68
N HIS A 350 6.38 16.30 20.88
CA HIS A 350 7.20 15.35 21.62
C HIS A 350 8.58 15.17 20.97
N ASP A 351 8.64 15.00 19.65
CA ASP A 351 9.90 14.82 18.92
C ASP A 351 10.78 16.09 18.93
N GLY A 352 10.15 17.27 18.97
CA GLY A 352 10.82 18.57 19.11
C GLY A 352 11.15 18.99 20.54
N GLY A 353 10.68 18.26 21.56
CA GLY A 353 10.80 18.67 22.97
C GLY A 353 10.03 19.95 23.32
N LEU A 354 8.97 20.25 22.57
CA LEU A 354 8.14 21.45 22.69
C LEU A 354 6.81 21.13 23.39
N PRO A 355 6.14 22.12 24.02
CA PRO A 355 4.76 21.95 24.46
C PRO A 355 3.85 21.72 23.25
N VAL A 356 2.79 20.92 23.42
CA VAL A 356 1.83 20.65 22.35
C VAL A 356 1.07 21.94 22.03
N PRO A 357 1.22 22.51 20.82
CA PRO A 357 0.61 23.78 20.52
C PRO A 357 -0.90 23.63 20.27
N HIS A 358 -1.65 24.68 20.62
CA HIS A 358 -3.11 24.66 20.50
C HIS A 358 -3.55 24.97 19.07
N LEU A 359 -4.33 24.06 18.50
CA LEU A 359 -5.02 24.28 17.22
C LEU A 359 -6.37 24.96 17.47
N SER A 360 -6.52 26.21 17.01
CA SER A 360 -7.79 26.93 17.15
C SER A 360 -8.89 26.31 16.28
N ALA A 361 -10.15 26.48 16.70
CA ALA A 361 -11.31 25.97 15.96
C ALA A 361 -11.41 26.57 14.55
N ASP A 362 -11.00 27.83 14.38
CA ASP A 362 -10.97 28.49 13.08
C ASP A 362 -9.93 27.87 12.14
N LEU A 363 -8.73 27.56 12.63
CA LEU A 363 -7.71 26.85 11.85
C LEU A 363 -8.16 25.46 11.44
N LEU A 364 -8.80 24.73 12.35
CA LEU A 364 -9.39 23.42 12.07
C LEU A 364 -10.44 23.52 10.95
N GLN A 365 -11.30 24.54 10.97
CA GLN A 365 -12.31 24.75 9.93
C GLN A 365 -11.67 25.07 8.57
N ARG A 366 -10.61 25.89 8.53
CA ARG A 366 -9.86 26.17 7.30
C ARG A 366 -9.18 24.92 6.76
N LEU A 367 -8.53 24.12 7.62
CA LEU A 367 -7.97 22.82 7.25
C LEU A 367 -9.03 21.86 6.70
N ALA A 368 -10.22 21.85 7.31
CA ALA A 368 -11.34 21.02 6.88
C ALA A 368 -11.89 21.42 5.50
N GLN A 369 -11.59 22.62 5.00
CA GLN A 369 -11.95 23.07 3.65
C GLN A 369 -10.82 22.80 2.64
N HIS A 370 -9.57 22.69 3.09
CA HIS A 370 -8.42 22.42 2.23
C HIS A 370 -8.54 21.04 1.55
N PRO A 371 -8.15 20.91 0.27
CA PRO A 371 -8.34 19.66 -0.48
C PRO A 371 -7.47 18.50 0.05
N LEU A 372 -6.26 18.78 0.55
CA LEU A 372 -5.32 17.81 1.12
C LEU A 372 -5.07 16.60 0.20
N HIS A 373 -4.66 16.86 -1.04
CA HIS A 373 -4.40 15.83 -2.07
C HIS A 373 -3.32 14.82 -1.67
N GLY A 374 -2.34 15.24 -0.85
CA GLY A 374 -1.32 14.37 -0.25
C GLY A 374 -1.76 13.73 1.08
N ASN A 375 -3.06 13.79 1.40
CA ASN A 375 -3.70 13.13 2.53
C ASN A 375 -3.02 13.45 3.88
N VAL A 376 -2.78 12.44 4.72
CA VAL A 376 -2.22 12.60 6.06
C VAL A 376 -0.76 13.05 6.00
N ARG A 377 -0.01 12.68 4.96
CA ARG A 377 1.38 13.12 4.79
C ARG A 377 1.48 14.62 4.51
N GLU A 378 0.57 15.16 3.69
CA GLU A 378 0.48 16.61 3.48
C GLU A 378 0.06 17.33 4.75
N LEU A 379 -0.95 16.80 5.45
CA LEU A 379 -1.39 17.35 6.74
C LEU A 379 -0.25 17.38 7.77
N GLU A 380 0.49 16.29 7.90
CA GLU A 380 1.65 16.20 8.79
C GLU A 380 2.71 17.26 8.43
N ASN A 381 3.06 17.40 7.15
CA ASN A 381 4.01 18.41 6.70
C ASN A 381 3.52 19.85 6.95
N LEU A 382 2.21 20.11 6.83
CA LEU A 382 1.61 21.41 7.15
C LEU A 382 1.74 21.71 8.65
N LEU A 383 1.36 20.76 9.50
CA LEU A 383 1.44 20.91 10.96
C LEU A 383 2.90 21.03 11.41
N HIS A 384 3.81 20.24 10.85
CA HIS A 384 5.23 20.28 11.20
C HIS A 384 5.87 21.63 10.83
N ARG A 385 5.51 22.20 9.67
CA ARG A 385 5.94 23.55 9.29
C ARG A 385 5.35 24.61 10.22
N ALA A 386 4.07 24.48 10.57
CA ALA A 386 3.43 25.41 11.49
C ALA A 386 4.11 25.40 12.87
N VAL A 387 4.42 24.23 13.43
CA VAL A 387 5.15 24.12 14.71
C VAL A 387 6.56 24.70 14.62
N ALA A 388 7.28 24.42 13.53
CA ALA A 388 8.67 24.87 13.37
C ALA A 388 8.81 26.39 13.15
N LEU A 389 7.78 27.04 12.61
CA LEU A 389 7.76 28.47 12.31
C LEU A 389 6.99 29.30 13.36
N ASN A 390 6.53 28.67 14.45
CA ASN A 390 5.75 29.35 15.47
C ASN A 390 6.65 29.93 16.56
N ASP A 391 6.53 31.24 16.80
CA ASP A 391 7.21 31.98 17.86
C ASP A 391 6.27 32.27 19.07
N GLY A 392 5.05 31.71 19.11
CA GLY A 392 4.05 31.90 20.17
C GLY A 392 3.13 30.69 20.44
N ASP A 393 2.14 30.86 21.32
CA ASP A 393 1.24 29.77 21.77
C ASP A 393 0.16 29.37 20.73
N GLU A 394 -0.17 30.23 19.77
CA GLU A 394 -1.19 29.98 18.74
C GLU A 394 -0.55 29.57 17.41
N LEU A 395 -0.97 28.43 16.85
CA LEU A 395 -0.48 27.98 15.54
C LEU A 395 -1.00 28.86 14.42
N HIS A 396 -0.10 29.27 13.52
CA HIS A 396 -0.45 29.90 12.25
C HIS A 396 -0.17 28.93 11.10
N LEU A 397 -1.19 28.60 10.30
CA LEU A 397 -1.05 27.73 9.13
C LEU A 397 -1.00 28.56 7.85
N ASP A 398 0.11 28.49 7.14
CA ASP A 398 0.19 28.98 5.76
C ASP A 398 -0.40 27.94 4.80
N LEU A 399 -1.70 28.07 4.52
CA LEU A 399 -2.45 27.22 3.60
C LEU A 399 -2.32 27.66 2.12
N MET A 400 -1.53 28.70 1.80
CA MET A 400 -1.37 29.23 0.45
C MET A 400 -0.41 28.44 -0.45
N GLY A 401 0.14 27.32 0.04
CA GLY A 401 1.18 26.55 -0.67
C GLY A 401 0.70 25.38 -1.54
N GLY A 402 -0.61 25.18 -1.73
CA GLY A 402 -1.16 23.90 -2.23
C GLY A 402 -2.19 23.97 -3.35
N GLY A 403 -1.91 24.67 -4.45
CA GLY A 403 -2.65 24.48 -5.72
C GLY A 403 -2.96 25.76 -6.52
N GLN A 404 -2.88 25.65 -7.84
CA GLN A 404 -3.25 26.66 -8.84
C GLN A 404 -4.59 27.36 -8.55
N PRO A 405 -4.78 28.62 -9.00
CA PRO A 405 -5.95 29.42 -8.65
C PRO A 405 -7.21 28.87 -9.33
N ALA A 406 -8.06 28.23 -8.53
CA ALA A 406 -9.44 27.96 -8.91
C ALA A 406 -10.23 29.28 -8.87
N VAL A 407 -10.65 29.70 -10.06
CA VAL A 407 -11.65 30.75 -10.30
C VAL A 407 -12.97 30.38 -9.64
N ALA A 408 -13.21 30.90 -8.43
CA ALA A 408 -14.53 30.88 -7.82
C ALA A 408 -15.35 32.05 -8.37
N GLY A 409 -16.21 31.74 -9.34
CA GLY A 409 -17.27 32.63 -9.77
C GLY A 409 -18.24 32.88 -8.61
N LEU A 410 -18.32 34.14 -8.16
CA LEU A 410 -19.45 34.63 -7.40
C LEU A 410 -20.42 35.28 -8.38
N ALA A 411 -21.60 34.69 -8.39
CA ALA A 411 -22.73 35.04 -9.23
C ALA A 411 -23.21 36.49 -8.99
N ALA A 412 -23.51 37.11 -10.13
CA ALA A 412 -24.56 38.09 -10.38
C ALA A 412 -25.40 38.60 -9.20
N SER A 413 -25.30 39.90 -8.95
CA SER A 413 -26.50 40.74 -8.80
C SER A 413 -26.19 42.16 -9.27
N ALA A 414 -26.78 42.52 -10.42
CA ALA A 414 -26.92 43.91 -10.82
C ALA A 414 -27.99 44.58 -9.92
N PRO A 415 -27.94 45.92 -9.77
CA PRO A 415 -28.82 46.67 -10.64
C PRO A 415 -28.16 47.90 -11.28
N SER A 416 -28.67 48.14 -12.49
CA SER A 416 -28.52 49.31 -13.33
C SER A 416 -29.08 50.59 -12.70
N SER A 417 -28.34 51.70 -12.82
CA SER A 417 -28.94 53.03 -12.91
C SER A 417 -28.05 53.97 -13.73
N SER A 418 -28.52 54.31 -14.92
CA SER A 418 -28.01 55.37 -15.80
C SER A 418 -28.51 56.76 -15.34
N PRO A 419 -27.93 57.86 -15.86
CA PRO A 419 -27.82 59.20 -15.22
C PRO A 419 -29.00 60.14 -15.58
N PRO A 420 -29.00 61.44 -15.20
CA PRO A 420 -28.57 62.51 -16.16
C PRO A 420 -28.04 63.82 -15.44
N PRO A 421 -28.06 65.05 -16.02
CA PRO A 421 -26.88 65.71 -16.62
C PRO A 421 -26.66 67.20 -16.24
N GLY A 422 -25.65 67.84 -16.85
CA GLY A 422 -25.52 69.31 -17.03
C GLY A 422 -24.46 69.95 -16.12
N ASP A 423 -23.68 70.97 -16.50
CA ASP A 423 -23.43 71.72 -17.75
C ASP A 423 -22.09 72.46 -17.51
N GLY A 424 -21.34 72.80 -18.56
CA GLY A 424 -20.29 73.84 -18.47
C GLY A 424 -18.99 73.56 -19.25
N GLU A 425 -18.80 74.34 -20.31
CA GLU A 425 -17.70 74.34 -21.30
C GLU A 425 -16.28 74.76 -20.81
N PRO A 426 -15.23 74.54 -21.64
CA PRO A 426 -13.78 74.60 -21.32
C PRO A 426 -13.16 75.98 -21.70
N PRO A 427 -11.83 76.22 -21.91
CA PRO A 427 -10.62 75.37 -21.84
C PRO A 427 -9.35 76.00 -21.19
N ALA A 428 -8.31 75.19 -20.90
CA ALA A 428 -6.89 75.48 -21.23
C ALA A 428 -5.89 74.38 -20.76
N ALA A 429 -5.25 73.74 -21.76
CA ALA A 429 -3.86 73.27 -21.86
C ALA A 429 -3.18 72.40 -20.75
N ALA A 430 -3.22 71.08 -20.99
CA ALA A 430 -2.10 70.16 -21.31
C ALA A 430 -0.89 69.89 -20.35
N ALA A 431 -0.74 68.57 -20.10
CA ALA A 431 0.47 67.72 -20.01
C ALA A 431 0.87 67.17 -18.62
N PRO A 432 1.34 65.90 -18.54
CA PRO A 432 0.78 64.93 -17.59
C PRO A 432 1.77 64.42 -16.52
N ALA A 433 1.23 63.96 -15.39
CA ALA A 433 1.97 63.30 -14.32
C ALA A 433 1.35 61.92 -13.98
N ALA A 434 2.25 60.94 -13.84
CA ALA A 434 2.13 59.69 -13.10
C ALA A 434 1.06 58.67 -13.56
N ALA A 435 1.39 57.90 -14.60
CA ALA A 435 0.78 56.60 -14.83
C ALA A 435 1.52 55.52 -14.03
N ALA A 436 0.79 54.85 -13.14
CA ALA A 436 1.20 53.63 -12.46
C ALA A 436 1.56 52.54 -13.47
N PHE A 437 2.66 51.84 -13.22
CA PHE A 437 3.07 50.68 -14.00
C PHE A 437 2.02 49.56 -13.86
N VAL A 438 1.21 49.39 -14.90
CA VAL A 438 0.42 48.19 -15.14
C VAL A 438 1.36 47.17 -15.78
N GLU A 439 1.68 46.09 -15.06
CA GLU A 439 2.31 44.93 -15.68
C GLU A 439 1.34 44.32 -16.71
N PRO A 440 1.73 44.19 -17.99
CA PRO A 440 0.90 43.48 -18.95
C PRO A 440 0.94 41.98 -18.61
N LYS A 441 -0.23 41.41 -18.30
CA LYS A 441 -0.46 39.96 -18.34
C LYS A 441 -0.22 39.47 -19.77
N THR A 442 1.02 39.10 -20.07
CA THR A 442 1.38 38.42 -21.32
C THR A 442 0.86 36.99 -21.25
N ALA A 443 0.15 36.57 -22.31
CA ALA A 443 -0.22 35.19 -22.56
C ALA A 443 1.01 34.26 -22.47
N PRO A 444 0.82 32.97 -22.12
CA PRO A 444 1.94 32.03 -22.14
C PRO A 444 2.56 32.02 -23.54
N PRO A 445 3.90 32.05 -23.65
CA PRO A 445 4.58 32.08 -24.94
C PRO A 445 4.19 30.83 -25.76
N PRO A 446 4.03 30.97 -27.09
CA PRO A 446 3.73 29.84 -27.95
C PRO A 446 4.82 28.77 -27.81
N LEU A 447 4.42 27.49 -27.91
CA LEU A 447 5.36 26.38 -27.86
C LEU A 447 6.44 26.56 -28.95
N PRO A 448 7.73 26.47 -28.60
CA PRO A 448 8.80 26.65 -29.57
C PRO A 448 8.76 25.54 -30.62
N SER A 449 8.99 25.88 -31.89
CA SER A 449 9.03 24.92 -33.00
C SER A 449 10.20 23.94 -32.89
N ASP A 450 11.25 24.32 -32.16
CA ASP A 450 12.39 23.47 -31.82
C ASP A 450 12.74 23.69 -30.34
N LEU A 451 12.45 22.67 -29.53
CA LEU A 451 12.69 22.69 -28.10
C LEU A 451 14.19 22.80 -27.78
N GLN A 452 15.06 22.18 -28.58
CA GLN A 452 16.49 22.14 -28.30
C GLN A 452 17.10 23.53 -28.50
N ALA A 453 16.76 24.22 -29.59
CA ALA A 453 17.19 25.59 -29.85
C ALA A 453 16.68 26.57 -28.80
N TYR A 454 15.44 26.41 -28.34
CA TYR A 454 14.87 27.24 -27.28
C TYR A 454 15.59 27.06 -25.94
N LEU A 455 15.85 25.81 -25.53
CA LEU A 455 16.57 25.51 -24.30
C LEU A 455 18.02 26.00 -24.35
N ASP A 456 18.70 25.85 -25.49
CA ASP A 456 20.07 26.34 -25.67
C ASP A 456 20.12 27.89 -25.63
N GLN A 457 19.09 28.58 -26.12
CA GLN A 457 18.97 30.04 -26.02
C GLN A 457 18.74 30.50 -24.57
N GLN A 458 17.81 29.85 -23.85
CA GLN A 458 17.56 30.13 -22.43
C GLN A 458 18.81 29.87 -21.58
N GLU A 459 19.50 28.75 -21.85
CA GLU A 459 20.76 28.41 -21.18
C GLU A 459 21.84 29.47 -21.45
N ARG A 460 21.96 29.92 -22.70
CA ARG A 460 22.90 30.98 -23.09
C ARG A 460 22.62 32.30 -22.36
N GLU A 461 21.36 32.73 -22.30
CA GLU A 461 20.97 33.97 -21.62
C GLU A 461 21.33 33.95 -20.12
N ILE A 462 21.04 32.84 -19.45
CA ILE A 462 21.36 32.65 -18.02
C ILE A 462 22.87 32.67 -17.79
N LEU A 463 23.64 31.98 -18.63
CA LEU A 463 25.10 31.93 -18.53
C LEU A 463 25.74 33.30 -18.77
N VAL A 464 25.29 34.04 -19.79
CA VAL A 464 25.76 35.40 -20.06
C VAL A 464 25.46 36.32 -18.87
N ARG A 465 24.24 36.28 -18.34
CA ARG A 465 23.85 37.08 -17.17
C ARG A 465 24.69 36.75 -15.94
N ALA A 466 24.89 35.47 -15.64
CA ALA A 466 25.71 35.03 -14.51
C ALA A 466 27.19 35.45 -14.67
N LEU A 467 27.73 35.43 -15.90
CA LEU A 467 29.07 35.92 -16.18
C LEU A 467 29.18 37.43 -15.99
N HIS A 468 28.21 38.22 -16.48
CA HIS A 468 28.19 39.67 -16.27
C HIS A 468 28.10 40.05 -14.79
N GLU A 469 27.20 39.43 -14.04
CA GLU A 469 27.03 39.69 -12.60
C GLU A 469 28.24 39.26 -11.77
N SER A 470 29.05 38.32 -12.28
CA SER A 470 30.28 37.85 -11.64
C SER A 470 31.56 38.53 -12.16
N GLY A 471 31.43 39.60 -12.96
CA GLY A 471 32.57 40.30 -13.56
C GLY A 471 33.43 39.42 -14.49
N PHE A 472 32.80 38.49 -15.20
CA PHE A 472 33.41 37.45 -16.04
C PHE A 472 34.33 36.46 -15.32
N ASN A 473 34.26 36.40 -13.98
CA ASN A 473 34.92 35.35 -13.21
C ASN A 473 34.15 34.01 -13.36
N ARG A 474 34.70 33.11 -14.17
CA ARG A 474 34.08 31.81 -14.50
C ARG A 474 33.89 30.91 -13.27
N THR A 475 34.77 30.99 -12.27
CA THR A 475 34.66 30.17 -11.05
C THR A 475 33.53 30.65 -10.15
N ALA A 476 33.39 31.97 -9.99
CA ALA A 476 32.30 32.58 -9.24
C ALA A 476 30.94 32.36 -9.92
N ALA A 477 30.88 32.49 -11.25
CA ALA A 477 29.67 32.21 -12.02
C ALA A 477 29.25 30.73 -11.92
N ALA A 478 30.21 29.79 -11.94
CA ALA A 478 29.93 28.36 -11.79
C ALA A 478 29.34 28.04 -10.41
N ALA A 479 29.95 28.56 -9.34
CA ALA A 479 29.46 28.37 -7.98
C ALA A 479 28.03 28.90 -7.80
N ARG A 480 27.71 30.06 -8.38
CA ARG A 480 26.38 30.67 -8.29
C ARG A 480 25.31 29.89 -9.05
N LEU A 481 25.68 29.24 -10.14
CA LEU A 481 24.79 28.39 -10.92
C LEU A 481 24.79 26.92 -10.44
N GLY A 482 25.46 26.62 -9.32
CA GLY A 482 25.52 25.27 -8.76
C GLY A 482 26.22 24.25 -9.66
N MET A 483 27.13 24.69 -10.53
CA MET A 483 27.85 23.83 -11.47
C MET A 483 29.37 23.90 -11.26
N SER A 484 30.07 22.85 -11.69
CA SER A 484 31.54 22.81 -11.64
C SER A 484 32.19 23.74 -12.68
N LEU A 485 33.43 24.14 -12.44
CA LEU A 485 34.22 24.96 -13.38
C LEU A 485 34.41 24.26 -14.75
N ARG A 486 34.46 22.92 -14.78
CA ARG A 486 34.54 22.14 -16.02
C ARG A 486 33.23 22.24 -16.83
N GLN A 487 32.09 22.15 -16.14
CA GLN A 487 30.77 22.23 -16.77
C GLN A 487 30.48 23.61 -17.35
N ILE A 488 30.82 24.69 -16.63
CA ILE A 488 30.59 26.04 -17.15
C ILE A 488 31.46 26.32 -18.39
N ARG A 489 32.72 25.85 -18.40
CA ARG A 489 33.62 26.02 -19.55
C ARG A 489 33.10 25.29 -20.78
N TYR A 490 32.65 24.06 -20.61
CA TYR A 490 32.06 23.27 -21.70
C TYR A 490 30.81 23.95 -22.27
N ARG A 491 29.91 24.45 -21.41
CA ARG A 491 28.68 25.12 -21.84
C ARG A 491 28.93 26.46 -22.54
N ILE A 492 29.91 27.24 -22.07
CA ILE A 492 30.36 28.48 -22.74
C ILE A 492 30.88 28.19 -24.16
N ALA A 493 31.69 27.15 -24.32
CA ALA A 493 32.22 26.74 -25.62
C ALA A 493 31.13 26.18 -26.55
N ARG A 494 30.25 25.32 -26.03
CA ARG A 494 29.13 24.71 -26.77
C ARG A 494 28.14 25.75 -27.31
N LEU A 495 27.87 26.80 -26.52
CA LEU A 495 26.87 27.83 -26.85
C LEU A 495 27.48 29.09 -27.51
N GLY A 496 28.80 29.08 -27.77
CA GLY A 496 29.49 30.17 -28.46
C GLY A 496 29.43 31.51 -27.72
N ILE A 497 29.57 31.52 -26.39
CA ILE A 497 29.48 32.73 -25.57
C ILE A 497 30.82 33.46 -25.57
N THR A 498 30.87 34.66 -26.15
CA THR A 498 32.09 35.50 -26.19
C THR A 498 32.34 36.14 -24.82
N THR A 499 33.51 35.90 -24.23
CA THR A 499 33.95 36.60 -23.01
C THR A 499 35.05 37.63 -23.33
N PRO A 500 35.06 38.81 -22.70
CA PRO A 500 36.00 39.90 -23.00
C PRO A 500 37.47 39.57 -22.69
N ASN A 501 37.73 38.58 -21.83
CA ASN A 501 39.06 37.97 -21.73
C ASN A 501 39.14 36.88 -22.80
N GLY A 502 39.72 37.24 -23.95
CA GLY A 502 39.79 36.45 -25.17
C GLY A 502 40.49 35.10 -25.03
N ASP A 503 40.31 34.30 -26.08
CA ASP A 503 40.90 32.99 -26.33
C ASP A 503 42.39 32.87 -25.94
N GLU A 504 42.67 31.93 -25.06
CA GLU A 504 43.82 31.04 -25.22
C GLU A 504 43.35 29.62 -24.88
N GLY A 505 43.46 28.72 -25.86
CA GLY A 505 43.20 27.29 -25.66
C GLY A 505 42.54 26.59 -26.82
N THR A 506 43.03 26.81 -28.04
CA THR A 506 42.92 25.83 -29.14
C THR A 506 43.33 24.45 -28.66
N ALA A 507 42.64 23.44 -29.19
CA ALA A 507 42.81 22.02 -28.97
C ALA A 507 44.26 21.54 -28.79
N SER A 508 44.50 20.72 -27.77
CA SER A 508 45.51 19.66 -27.82
C SER A 508 44.91 18.37 -27.29
N ASN A 509 44.61 17.46 -28.22
CA ASN A 509 44.61 16.02 -27.97
C ASN A 509 45.99 15.62 -27.45
N ALA A 510 46.04 14.86 -26.36
CA ALA A 510 47.12 13.93 -26.06
C ALA A 510 46.61 12.89 -25.05
N ASP A 511 46.74 11.62 -25.43
CA ASP A 511 46.53 10.41 -24.63
C ASP A 511 47.24 10.47 -23.28
N ASP A 512 46.52 10.11 -22.20
CA ASP A 512 46.75 8.92 -21.35
C ASP A 512 45.62 8.78 -20.31
#